data_AF-A0A9P7KM27-F1
#
_entry.id   AF-A0A9P7KM27-F1
#
_cell.length_a   1.000
_cell.length_b   1.000
_cell.length_c   1.000
_cell.angle_alpha   90.00
_cell.angle_beta   90.00
_cell.angle_gamma   90.00
#
_symmetry.space_group_name_H-M   'P 1'
#
loop_
_entity.id
_entity.type
_entity.pdbx_description
1 polymer ?
#
loop_
_entity_poly.entity_id
_entity_poly.type
_entity_poly.pdbx_seq_one_letter_code
_entity_poly.pdbx_strand_id
1 'polypeptide(L)'
;MVLDAKRLEDDVSVCIKRINPKEATDEVEIATFLSSFRDPENHCVDIFDAFHDPVLPSVEYIVMPILRAYDNPEFGAVGEVVDFVTQMLEVILNLFVLQHALKRDRG
;
A
#
# COMPACT_ATOMS: atom_id res chain seq x y z
N MET A 1 -13.58 1.25 3.74
CA MET A 1 -13.74 0.88 5.16
C MET A 1 -12.44 0.24 5.61
N VAL A 2 -11.98 0.58 6.82
CA VAL A 2 -10.78 0.00 7.43
C VAL A 2 -11.21 -0.70 8.72
N LEU A 3 -10.73 -1.93 8.91
CA LEU A 3 -10.98 -2.75 10.10
C LEU A 3 -9.65 -3.16 10.72
N ASP A 4 -9.50 -3.01 12.03
CA ASP A 4 -8.35 -3.52 12.75
C ASP A 4 -8.56 -5.00 13.09
N ALA A 5 -7.52 -5.81 12.90
CA ALA A 5 -7.53 -7.24 13.17
C ALA A 5 -6.17 -7.70 13.70
N LYS A 6 -6.07 -8.98 14.06
CA LYS A 6 -4.81 -9.63 14.39
C LYS A 6 -4.58 -10.83 13.48
N ARG A 7 -3.37 -10.94 12.94
CA ARG A 7 -2.96 -12.11 12.18
C ARG A 7 -2.72 -13.29 13.12
N LEU A 8 -3.34 -14.44 12.83
CA LEU A 8 -3.31 -15.60 13.72
C LEU A 8 -1.95 -16.29 13.80
N GLU A 9 -1.13 -16.17 12.75
CA GLU A 9 0.18 -16.82 12.67
C GLU A 9 1.18 -16.25 13.69
N ASP A 10 1.13 -14.94 13.94
CA ASP A 10 2.15 -14.22 14.71
C ASP A 10 1.60 -13.14 15.67
N ASP A 11 0.28 -13.07 15.85
CA ASP A 11 -0.44 -12.11 16.71
C ASP A 11 -0.21 -10.63 16.35
N VAL A 12 0.32 -10.34 15.16
CA VAL A 12 0.59 -8.97 14.69
C VAL A 12 -0.72 -8.26 14.36
N SER A 13 -0.86 -7.02 14.85
CA SER A 13 -1.99 -6.16 14.51
C SER A 13 -1.91 -5.70 13.05
N VAL A 14 -3.01 -5.88 12.33
CA VAL A 14 -3.13 -5.57 10.90
C VAL A 14 -4.38 -4.73 10.64
N CYS A 15 -4.37 -4.04 9.51
CA CYS A 15 -5.49 -3.31 8.95
C CYS A 15 -6.04 -4.08 7.74
N ILE A 16 -7.35 -4.33 7.72
CA ILE A 16 -8.07 -4.88 6.57
C ILE A 16 -8.83 -3.73 5.90
N LYS A 17 -8.41 -3.36 4.70
CA LYS A 17 -9.05 -2.29 3.92
C LYS A 17 -9.91 -2.90 2.82
N ARG A 18 -11.19 -2.49 2.79
CA ARG A 18 -12.11 -2.80 1.69
C ARG A 18 -11.83 -1.88 0.50
N ILE A 19 -11.59 -2.48 -0.66
CA ILE A 19 -11.39 -1.81 -1.94
C ILE A 19 -12.69 -1.85 -2.75
N ASN A 20 -13.07 -0.70 -3.31
CA ASN A 20 -14.19 -0.59 -4.23
C ASN A 20 -13.64 -0.49 -5.66
N PRO A 21 -13.75 -1.53 -6.50
CA PRO A 21 -13.14 -1.55 -7.83
C PRO A 21 -13.67 -0.47 -8.77
N LYS A 22 -14.83 0.13 -8.47
CA LYS A 22 -15.36 1.28 -9.24
C LYS A 22 -14.57 2.57 -9.02
N GLU A 23 -13.89 2.68 -7.88
CA GLU A 23 -13.13 3.87 -7.49
C GLU A 23 -11.63 3.64 -7.67
N ALA A 24 -11.17 2.40 -7.55
CA ALA A 24 -9.76 2.05 -7.53
C ALA A 24 -9.52 0.69 -8.21
N THR A 25 -9.68 0.65 -9.53
CA THR A 25 -9.68 -0.59 -10.34
C THR A 25 -8.39 -1.41 -10.22
N ASP A 26 -7.24 -0.73 -10.11
CA ASP A 26 -5.92 -1.37 -10.16
C ASP A 26 -5.20 -1.32 -8.79
N GLU A 27 -5.86 -0.87 -7.72
CA GLU A 27 -5.20 -0.62 -6.42
C GLU A 27 -4.60 -1.89 -5.81
N VAL A 28 -5.35 -3.00 -5.82
CA VAL A 28 -4.87 -4.28 -5.27
C VAL A 28 -3.70 -4.82 -6.10
N GLU A 29 -3.79 -4.76 -7.43
CA GLU A 29 -2.73 -5.20 -8.34
C GLU A 29 -1.45 -4.39 -8.14
N ILE A 30 -1.58 -3.06 -8.14
CA ILE A 30 -0.45 -2.13 -7.96
C ILE A 30 0.19 -2.31 -6.58
N ALA A 31 -0.59 -2.36 -5.51
CA ALA A 31 -0.07 -2.46 -4.15
C ALA A 31 0.64 -3.81 -3.92
N THR A 32 0.05 -4.91 -4.38
CA THR A 32 0.65 -6.25 -4.26
C THR A 32 1.94 -6.34 -5.05
N PHE A 33 1.96 -5.79 -6.26
CA PHE A 33 3.14 -5.79 -7.11
C PHE A 33 4.25 -4.90 -6.53
N LEU A 34 3.94 -3.69 -6.07
CA LEU A 34 4.90 -2.83 -5.38
C LEU A 34 5.48 -3.51 -4.14
N SER A 35 4.64 -4.15 -3.31
CA SER A 35 5.10 -4.89 -2.12
C SER A 35 5.97 -6.11 -2.46
N SER A 36 5.87 -6.65 -3.68
CA SER A 36 6.72 -7.79 -4.10
C SER A 36 8.19 -7.42 -4.36
N PHE A 37 8.49 -6.13 -4.60
CA PHE A 37 9.86 -5.68 -4.79
C PHE A 37 10.60 -5.54 -3.48
N ARG A 38 11.63 -6.38 -3.30
CA ARG A 38 12.55 -6.31 -2.17
C ARG A 38 13.71 -5.37 -2.46
N ASP A 39 13.38 -4.11 -2.70
CA ASP A 39 14.35 -3.03 -2.87
C ASP A 39 14.39 -2.18 -1.58
N PRO A 40 15.58 -1.91 -0.99
CA PRO A 40 15.69 -1.01 0.17
C PRO A 40 15.12 0.39 -0.05
N GLU A 41 15.05 0.86 -1.30
CA GLU A 41 14.49 2.15 -1.69
C GLU A 41 12.97 2.08 -1.96
N ASN A 42 12.37 0.89 -1.81
CA ASN A 42 10.93 0.72 -1.92
C ASN A 42 10.26 1.01 -0.58
N HIS A 43 9.76 2.23 -0.44
CA HIS A 43 9.01 2.68 0.73
C HIS A 43 7.50 2.42 0.63
N CYS A 44 7.06 1.54 -0.28
CA CYS A 44 5.65 1.16 -0.38
C CYS A 44 5.22 0.32 0.84
N VAL A 45 3.93 0.41 1.16
CA VAL A 45 3.34 -0.36 2.25
C VAL A 45 3.34 -1.84 1.90
N ASP A 46 3.80 -2.66 2.84
CA ASP A 46 3.75 -4.11 2.71
C ASP A 46 2.32 -4.63 2.65
N ILE A 47 2.07 -5.56 1.74
CA ILE A 47 0.80 -6.25 1.60
C ILE A 47 0.97 -7.68 2.12
N PHE A 48 0.25 -8.01 3.19
CA PHE A 48 0.31 -9.32 3.81
C PHE A 48 -0.61 -10.32 3.13
N ASP A 49 -1.78 -9.87 2.66
CA ASP A 49 -2.75 -10.71 1.96
C ASP A 49 -3.71 -9.85 1.13
N ALA A 50 -4.30 -10.44 0.09
CA ALA A 50 -5.36 -9.85 -0.71
C ALA A 50 -6.37 -10.92 -1.13
N PHE A 51 -7.66 -10.67 -0.89
CA PHE A 51 -8.71 -11.65 -1.15
C PHE A 51 -10.06 -11.00 -1.50
N HIS A 52 -10.91 -11.74 -2.22
CA HIS A 52 -12.26 -11.30 -2.57
C HIS A 52 -13.24 -11.52 -1.43
N ASP A 53 -14.27 -10.67 -1.37
CA ASP A 53 -15.42 -10.91 -0.52
C ASP A 53 -16.16 -12.19 -0.96
N PRO A 54 -16.46 -13.13 -0.04
CA PRO A 54 -17.10 -14.39 -0.38
C PRO A 54 -18.56 -14.22 -0.83
N VAL A 55 -19.20 -13.10 -0.51
CA VAL A 55 -20.61 -12.78 -0.86
C VAL A 55 -20.68 -11.80 -2.03
N LEU A 56 -19.73 -10.86 -2.12
CA LEU A 56 -19.67 -9.83 -3.15
C LEU A 56 -18.35 -9.88 -3.93
N PRO A 57 -18.20 -10.76 -4.95
CA PRO A 57 -16.92 -10.96 -5.66
C PRO A 57 -16.31 -9.70 -6.28
N SER A 58 -17.12 -8.66 -6.52
CA SER A 58 -16.67 -7.35 -6.97
C SER A 58 -16.09 -6.47 -5.85
N VAL A 59 -15.83 -7.02 -4.67
CA VAL A 59 -15.23 -6.33 -3.54
C VAL A 59 -13.97 -7.10 -3.19
N GLU A 60 -12.88 -6.36 -3.03
CA GLU A 60 -11.60 -6.90 -2.63
C GLU A 60 -11.23 -6.35 -1.27
N TYR A 61 -10.48 -7.14 -0.51
CA TYR A 61 -9.86 -6.73 0.73
C TYR A 61 -8.36 -6.87 0.60
N ILE A 62 -7.65 -5.90 1.17
CA ILE A 62 -6.21 -5.93 1.31
C ILE A 62 -5.85 -5.88 2.79
N VAL A 63 -4.93 -6.74 3.20
CA VAL A 63 -4.41 -6.83 4.56
C VAL A 63 -3.02 -6.20 4.58
N MET A 64 -2.85 -5.20 5.43
CA MET A 64 -1.63 -4.40 5.50
C MET A 64 -1.29 -4.06 6.97
N PRO A 65 -0.07 -3.60 7.28
CA PRO A 65 0.26 -3.08 8.60
C PRO A 65 -0.70 -1.97 9.05
N ILE A 66 -0.88 -1.82 10.36
CA ILE A 66 -1.52 -0.62 10.91
C ILE A 66 -0.55 0.55 10.75
N LEU A 67 -0.97 1.55 9.96
CA LEU A 67 -0.19 2.75 9.73
C LEU A 67 -0.56 3.85 10.73
N ARG A 68 0.43 4.66 11.07
CA ARG A 68 0.23 5.88 11.85
C ARG A 68 0.09 7.07 10.89
N ALA A 69 -0.62 8.12 11.33
CA ALA A 69 -0.62 9.39 10.61
C ALA A 69 0.82 9.93 10.46
N TYR A 70 1.12 10.50 9.29
CA TYR A 70 2.48 10.92 8.91
C TYR A 70 3.03 12.07 9.78
N ASP A 71 2.15 12.82 10.43
CA ASP A 71 2.42 13.97 11.28
C ASP A 71 2.35 13.62 12.78
N ASN A 72 2.42 12.32 13.13
CA ASN A 72 2.37 11.86 14.51
C ASN A 72 3.58 10.96 14.85
N PRO A 73 4.53 11.40 15.69
CA PRO A 73 4.61 12.73 16.29
C PRO A 73 4.84 13.82 15.23
N GLU A 74 4.57 15.07 15.59
CA GLU A 74 4.84 16.21 14.71
C GLU A 74 6.33 16.27 14.35
N PHE A 75 6.63 16.76 13.15
CA PHE A 75 8.01 16.99 12.72
C PHE A 75 8.71 17.98 13.65
N GLY A 76 9.78 17.55 14.31
CA GLY A 76 10.60 18.36 15.21
C GLY A 76 11.79 19.05 14.51
N ALA A 77 12.19 18.58 13.33
CA ALA A 77 13.28 19.18 12.56
C ALA A 77 12.97 19.29 11.06
N VAL A 78 13.56 20.31 10.40
CA VAL A 78 13.48 20.47 8.93
C VAL A 78 14.01 19.23 8.20
N GLY A 79 15.05 18.58 8.76
CA GLY A 79 15.59 17.33 8.20
C GLY A 79 14.53 16.22 8.10
N GLU A 80 13.69 16.06 9.12
CA GLU A 80 12.62 15.04 9.11
C GLU A 80 11.57 15.30 8.02
N VAL A 81 11.25 16.57 7.76
CA VAL A 81 10.35 16.96 6.67
C VAL A 81 10.98 16.66 5.32
N VAL A 82 12.26 16.99 5.15
CA VAL A 82 13.00 16.72 3.91
C VAL A 82 13.09 15.21 3.65
N ASP A 83 13.35 14.41 4.69
CA ASP A 83 13.41 12.95 4.58
C ASP A 83 12.03 12.37 4.22
N PHE A 84 10.97 12.84 4.86
CA PHE A 84 9.59 12.44 4.53
C PHE A 84 9.22 12.76 3.07
N VAL A 85 9.52 13.98 2.61
CA VAL A 85 9.25 14.38 1.22
C VAL A 85 10.06 13.55 0.24
N THR A 86 11.33 13.27 0.55
CA THR A 86 12.20 12.41 -0.28
C THR A 86 11.58 11.02 -0.44
N GLN A 87 11.22 10.36 0.66
CA GLN A 87 10.60 9.03 0.64
C GLN A 87 9.26 9.02 -0.12
N MET A 88 8.44 10.06 0.03
CA MET A 88 7.19 10.18 -0.74
C MET A 88 7.45 10.30 -2.24
N LEU A 89 8.47 11.06 -2.65
CA LEU A 89 8.82 11.22 -4.07
C LEU A 89 9.35 9.92 -4.68
N GLU A 90 10.11 9.13 -3.93
CA GLU A 90 10.60 7.80 -4.36
C GLU A 90 9.43 6.84 -4.64
N VAL A 91 8.43 6.78 -3.75
CA VAL A 91 7.22 5.99 -3.96
C VAL A 91 6.46 6.44 -5.21
N ILE A 92 6.29 7.75 -5.39
CA ILE A 92 5.62 8.33 -6.55
C ILE A 92 6.36 7.96 -7.85
N LEU A 93 7.69 8.08 -7.86
CA LEU A 93 8.51 7.74 -9.02
C LEU A 93 8.37 6.25 -9.38
N ASN A 94 8.45 5.37 -8.38
CA ASN A 94 8.26 3.93 -8.57
C ASN A 94 6.89 3.65 -9.18
N LEU A 95 5.82 4.25 -8.66
CA LEU A 95 4.47 4.11 -9.22
C LEU A 95 4.40 4.57 -10.69
N PHE A 96 5.01 5.70 -11.04
CA PHE A 96 5.04 6.20 -12.42
C PHE A 96 5.77 5.25 -13.38
N VAL A 97 6.93 4.73 -12.98
CA VAL A 97 7.71 3.77 -13.77
C VAL A 97 6.88 2.52 -14.04
N LEU A 98 6.15 2.02 -13.03
CA LEU A 98 5.29 0.86 -13.18
C LEU A 98 4.09 1.09 -14.09
N GLN A 99 3.40 2.21 -13.94
CA GLN A 99 2.31 2.55 -14.85
C GLN A 99 2.79 2.67 -16.30
N HIS A 100 4.00 3.17 -16.52
CA HIS A 100 4.62 3.20 -17.85
C HIS A 100 4.99 1.80 -18.36
N ALA A 101 5.56 0.93 -17.52
CA ALA A 101 5.88 -0.45 -17.87
C ALA A 101 4.62 -1.26 -18.24
N LEU A 102 3.58 -1.21 -17.40
CA LEU A 102 2.32 -1.90 -17.62
C LEU A 102 1.57 -1.42 -18.88
N LYS A 103 1.65 -0.11 -19.21
CA LYS A 103 1.09 0.42 -20.45
C LYS A 103 1.86 -0.02 -21.70
N ARG A 104 3.15 -0.33 -21.57
CA ARG A 104 3.99 -0.80 -22.69
C ARG A 104 3.73 -2.27 -23.02
N ASP A 105 3.46 -3.11 -22.03
CA ASP A 105 3.21 -4.56 -22.24
C ASP A 105 1.77 -4.87 -22.72
N ARG A 106 0.83 -3.93 -22.59
CA ARG A 106 -0.54 -4.06 -23.12
C ARG A 106 -0.71 -3.53 -24.56
N GLY A 107 0.39 -3.16 -25.23
CA GLY A 107 0.42 -2.57 -26.58
C GLY A 107 0.86 -3.51 -27.68
#